data_AF-A0A2P5WTP1-F1
#
_entry.id   AF-A0A2P5WTP1-F1
#
_cell.length_a   1.000
_cell.length_b   1.000
_cell.length_c   1.000
_cell.angle_alpha   90.00
_cell.angle_beta   90.00
_cell.angle_gamma   90.00
#
_symmetry.space_group_name_H-M   'P 1'
#
loop_
_entity.id
_entity.type
_entity.pdbx_description
1 polymer ?
#
loop_
_entity_poly.entity_id
_entity_poly.type
_entity_poly.pdbx_seq_one_letter_code
_entity_poly.pdbx_strand_id
1 'polypeptide(L)'
;MLEAMEEHALIGGKKFFGGDEINMVDIAFCMVAHWLGLIEDFAGIKIFEPHKFPRVSSWIQNFKSVPVIKDNLPDTDKMLALLNRRREMLLTSKSN
;
A
#
# COMPACT_ATOMS: atom_id res chain seq x y z
N MET A 1 1.67 -8.24 9.47
CA MET A 1 1.86 -6.78 9.29
C MET A 1 0.53 -6.03 9.37
N LEU A 2 -0.43 -6.30 8.47
CA LEU A 2 -1.74 -5.62 8.49
C LEU A 2 -2.48 -5.78 9.83
N GLU A 3 -2.50 -7.00 10.38
CA GLU A 3 -3.06 -7.27 11.72
C GLU A 3 -2.38 -6.43 12.81
N ALA A 4 -1.05 -6.38 12.83
CA ALA A 4 -0.31 -5.56 13.80
C ALA A 4 -0.57 -4.05 13.64
N MET A 5 -0.70 -3.56 12.41
CA MET A 5 -1.06 -2.16 12.15
C MET A 5 -2.47 -1.85 12.66
N GLU A 6 -3.40 -2.75 12.38
CA GLU A 6 -4.79 -2.66 12.81
C GLU A 6 -4.88 -2.69 14.34
N GLU A 7 -4.27 -3.68 15.00
CA GLU A 7 -4.41 -3.89 16.44
C GLU A 7 -3.62 -2.91 17.30
N HIS A 8 -2.38 -2.58 16.92
CA HIS A 8 -1.45 -1.93 17.83
C HIS A 8 -1.09 -0.49 17.48
N ALA A 9 -1.15 -0.12 16.20
CA ALA A 9 -0.49 1.09 15.74
C ALA A 9 -1.46 2.21 15.32
N LEU A 10 -2.73 1.90 15.03
CA LEU A 10 -3.79 2.88 14.70
C LEU A 10 -4.84 3.04 15.81
N ILE A 11 -4.42 2.86 17.07
CA ILE A 11 -5.32 2.92 18.24
C ILE A 11 -5.79 4.37 18.49
N GLY A 12 -7.07 4.52 18.85
CA GLY A 12 -7.63 5.79 19.33
C GLY A 12 -8.21 6.71 18.24
N GLY A 13 -8.47 6.19 17.03
CA GLY A 13 -9.11 6.95 15.96
C GLY A 13 -8.20 8.00 15.31
N LYS A 14 -6.89 7.91 15.55
CA LYS A 14 -5.88 8.79 14.95
C LYS A 14 -5.88 8.66 13.43
N LYS A 15 -5.68 9.79 12.75
CA LYS A 15 -5.67 9.87 11.29
C LYS A 15 -4.42 9.19 10.70
N PHE A 16 -3.30 9.32 11.40
CA PHE A 16 -1.97 8.84 11.03
C PHE A 16 -1.30 8.12 12.20
N PHE A 17 -0.22 7.39 11.96
CA PHE A 17 0.64 6.87 13.03
C PHE A 17 1.25 8.01 13.85
N GLY A 18 1.52 9.15 13.23
CA GLY A 18 1.90 10.40 13.91
C GLY A 18 0.79 11.10 14.69
N GLY A 19 -0.45 10.59 14.68
CA GLY A 19 -1.61 11.28 15.25
C GLY A 19 -2.35 12.09 14.20
N ASP A 20 -2.25 13.42 14.31
CA ASP A 20 -2.95 14.37 13.43
C ASP A 20 -2.16 14.69 12.15
N GLU A 21 -0.85 14.49 12.19
CA GLU A 21 0.08 14.74 11.07
C GLU A 21 0.88 13.48 10.71
N ILE A 22 1.36 13.42 9.47
CA ILE A 22 2.23 12.36 8.97
C ILE A 22 3.58 12.41 9.71
N ASN A 23 4.09 11.24 10.10
CA ASN A 23 5.45 11.10 10.61
C ASN A 23 6.26 10.06 9.80
N MET A 24 7.46 9.75 10.30
CA MET A 24 8.35 8.76 9.68
C MET A 24 7.72 7.37 9.54
N VAL A 25 6.87 6.95 10.47
CA VAL A 25 6.19 5.65 10.42
C VAL A 25 5.19 5.63 9.27
N ASP A 26 4.40 6.68 9.09
CA ASP A 26 3.47 6.79 7.95
C ASP A 26 4.21 6.68 6.61
N ILE A 27 5.37 7.33 6.49
CA ILE A 27 6.22 7.23 5.30
C ILE A 27 6.81 5.82 5.13
N ALA A 28 7.30 5.19 6.21
CA ALA A 28 7.83 3.82 6.14
C ALA A 28 6.78 2.81 5.69
N PHE A 29 5.53 2.98 6.10
CA PHE A 29 4.41 2.12 5.69
C PHE A 29 3.75 2.55 4.37
N CYS A 30 4.24 3.57 3.66
CA CYS A 30 3.65 4.03 2.40
C CYS A 30 3.52 2.92 1.36
N MET A 31 4.39 1.90 1.41
CA MET A 31 4.31 0.72 0.56
C MET A 31 2.97 0.00 0.72
N VAL A 32 2.44 -0.08 1.95
CA VAL A 32 1.16 -0.73 2.25
C VAL A 32 0.02 0.09 1.67
N ALA A 33 0.08 1.43 1.77
CA ALA A 33 -0.94 2.29 1.21
C ALA A 33 -0.99 2.22 -0.32
N HIS A 34 0.16 2.23 -0.99
CA HIS A 34 0.21 2.33 -2.44
C HIS A 34 0.27 0.97 -3.16
N TRP A 35 1.10 0.04 -2.71
CA TRP A 35 1.42 -1.18 -3.46
C TRP A 35 0.49 -2.36 -3.17
N LEU A 36 -0.25 -2.35 -2.06
CA LEU A 36 -1.05 -3.51 -1.65
C LEU A 36 -2.05 -3.94 -2.72
N GLY A 37 -2.88 -3.00 -3.21
CA GLY A 37 -3.83 -3.31 -4.30
C GLY A 37 -3.14 -3.69 -5.61
N LEU A 38 -2.02 -3.06 -5.93
CA LEU A 38 -1.25 -3.39 -7.13
C LEU A 38 -0.63 -4.79 -7.07
N ILE A 39 -0.19 -5.25 -5.90
CA ILE A 39 0.29 -6.63 -5.70
C ILE A 39 -0.87 -7.62 -5.78
N GLU A 40 -2.03 -7.29 -5.24
CA GLU A 40 -3.25 -8.12 -5.36
C GLU A 40 -3.60 -8.34 -6.83
N ASP A 41 -3.64 -7.27 -7.62
CA ASP A 41 -3.93 -7.33 -9.07
C ASP A 41 -2.85 -8.10 -9.83
N PHE A 42 -1.57 -7.83 -9.55
CA PHE A 42 -0.45 -8.48 -10.23
C PHE A 42 -0.34 -9.99 -9.93
N ALA A 43 -0.60 -10.39 -8.69
CA ALA A 43 -0.51 -11.78 -8.25
C ALA A 43 -1.83 -12.55 -8.37
N GLY A 44 -2.96 -11.87 -8.60
CA GLY A 44 -4.28 -12.47 -8.65
C GLY A 44 -4.74 -13.00 -7.29
N ILE A 45 -4.32 -12.36 -6.20
CA ILE A 45 -4.61 -12.77 -4.82
C ILE A 45 -5.33 -11.64 -4.08
N LYS A 46 -6.08 -11.98 -3.04
CA LYS A 46 -6.71 -11.00 -2.16
C LYS A 46 -6.12 -11.12 -0.76
N ILE A 47 -5.50 -10.04 -0.29
CA ILE A 47 -4.82 -9.91 1.01
C ILE A 47 -5.54 -8.87 1.87
N PHE A 48 -5.99 -7.76 1.28
CA PHE A 48 -6.61 -6.67 1.98
C PHE A 48 -8.14 -6.72 1.88
N GLU A 49 -8.76 -6.86 3.04
CA GLU A 49 -10.20 -6.81 3.18
C GLU A 49 -10.55 -5.62 4.07
N PRO A 50 -11.11 -4.51 3.51
CA PRO A 50 -11.35 -3.29 4.28
C PRO A 50 -12.19 -3.47 5.55
N HIS A 51 -13.08 -4.47 5.56
CA HIS A 51 -13.91 -4.79 6.72
C HIS A 51 -13.14 -5.52 7.84
N LYS A 52 -12.06 -6.24 7.50
CA LYS A 52 -11.15 -6.87 8.48
C LYS A 52 -10.13 -5.87 9.03
N PHE A 53 -9.78 -4.86 8.24
CA PHE A 53 -8.78 -3.84 8.60
C PHE A 53 -9.35 -2.42 8.45
N PRO A 54 -10.41 -2.06 9.20
CA PRO A 54 -11.07 -0.77 9.04
C PRO A 54 -10.17 0.42 9.38
N ARG A 55 -9.29 0.31 10.39
CA ARG A 55 -8.36 1.39 10.73
C ARG A 55 -7.30 1.55 9.67
N VAL A 56 -6.71 0.45 9.19
CA VAL A 56 -5.75 0.50 8.08
C VAL A 56 -6.40 1.07 6.83
N SER A 57 -7.64 0.70 6.52
CA SER A 57 -8.39 1.24 5.38
C SER A 57 -8.54 2.76 5.46
N SER A 58 -8.96 3.27 6.62
CA SER A 58 -9.06 4.72 6.87
C SER A 58 -7.71 5.41 6.75
N TRP A 59 -6.66 4.83 7.35
CA TRP A 59 -5.30 5.35 7.25
C TRP A 59 -4.80 5.44 5.81
N ILE A 60 -5.02 4.42 4.97
CA ILE A 60 -4.63 4.43 3.55
C ILE A 60 -5.33 5.57 2.82
N GLN A 61 -6.64 5.76 3.03
CA GLN A 61 -7.40 6.85 2.41
C GLN A 61 -6.88 8.22 2.85
N ASN A 62 -6.64 8.40 4.15
CA ASN A 62 -6.10 9.63 4.70
C ASN A 62 -4.71 9.93 4.16
N PHE A 63 -3.82 8.93 4.12
CA PHE A 63 -2.45 9.06 3.62
C PHE A 63 -2.42 9.48 2.15
N LYS A 64 -3.21 8.82 1.30
CA LYS A 64 -3.32 9.16 -0.13
C LYS A 64 -3.98 10.52 -0.38
N SER A 65 -4.75 11.03 0.57
CA SER A 65 -5.41 12.35 0.45
C SER A 65 -4.47 13.53 0.70
N VAL A 66 -3.31 13.30 1.33
CA VAL A 66 -2.36 14.37 1.63
C VAL A 66 -1.77 14.91 0.31
N PRO A 67 -1.83 16.22 0.02
CA PRO A 67 -1.47 16.78 -1.29
C PRO A 67 -0.10 16.35 -1.78
N VAL A 68 0.94 16.50 -0.95
CA VAL A 68 2.32 16.11 -1.32
C VAL A 68 2.44 14.61 -1.61
N ILE A 69 1.68 13.76 -0.92
CA ILE A 69 1.67 12.32 -1.20
C ILE A 69 0.94 12.08 -2.52
N LYS A 70 -0.30 12.57 -2.65
CA LYS A 70 -1.15 12.42 -3.83
C LYS A 70 -0.43 12.80 -5.12
N ASP A 71 0.29 13.92 -5.10
CA ASP A 71 0.97 14.48 -6.26
C ASP A 71 2.28 13.72 -6.61
N ASN A 72 2.80 12.89 -5.69
CA ASN A 72 4.04 12.15 -5.86
C ASN A 72 3.84 10.62 -5.90
N LEU A 73 2.61 10.12 -5.76
CA LEU A 73 2.35 8.70 -5.89
C LEU A 73 2.59 8.24 -7.34
N PRO A 74 3.30 7.12 -7.55
CA PRO A 74 3.45 6.54 -8.87
C PRO A 74 2.09 6.22 -9.51
N ASP A 75 2.05 6.29 -10.83
CA ASP A 75 0.88 5.87 -11.59
C ASP A 75 0.73 4.34 -11.51
N THR A 76 -0.40 3.87 -10.97
CA THR A 76 -0.65 2.44 -10.70
C THR A 76 -0.56 1.59 -11.98
N ASP A 77 -1.08 2.07 -13.10
CA ASP A 77 -1.12 1.32 -14.36
C ASP A 77 0.29 1.16 -14.95
N LYS A 78 1.10 2.22 -14.93
CA LYS A 78 2.51 2.16 -15.33
C LYS A 78 3.31 1.20 -14.45
N MET A 79 3.03 1.19 -13.15
CA MET A 79 3.70 0.29 -12.21
C MET A 79 3.30 -1.18 -12.44
N LEU A 80 2.03 -1.46 -12.69
CA LEU A 80 1.54 -2.80 -13.03
C LEU A 80 2.15 -3.30 -14.35
N ALA A 81 2.21 -2.44 -15.38
CA ALA A 81 2.86 -2.76 -16.65
C ALA A 81 4.35 -3.07 -16.47
N LEU A 82 5.06 -2.31 -15.63
CA LEU A 82 6.45 -2.58 -15.29
C LEU A 82 6.64 -3.93 -14.61
N LEU A 83 5.77 -4.28 -13.65
CA LEU A 83 5.82 -5.56 -12.96
C LEU A 83 5.55 -6.73 -13.91
N ASN A 84 4.54 -6.62 -14.79
CA ASN A 84 4.25 -7.64 -15.80
C ASN A 84 5.44 -7.85 -16.74
N ARG A 85 6.03 -6.77 -17.26
CA ARG A 85 7.26 -6.87 -18.08
C ARG A 85 8.40 -7.55 -17.32
N ARG A 86 8.62 -7.20 -16.05
CA ARG A 86 9.65 -7.83 -15.21
C ARG A 86 9.38 -9.31 -15.01
N ARG A 87 8.12 -9.70 -14.80
CA ARG A 87 7.71 -11.10 -14.68
C ARG A 87 8.04 -11.88 -15.94
N GLU A 88 7.67 -11.35 -17.11
CA GLU A 88 7.97 -11.97 -18.41
C GLU A 88 9.47 -12.18 -18.60
N MET A 89 10.29 -11.14 -18.39
CA MET A 89 11.76 -11.24 -18.51
C MET A 89 12.35 -12.32 -17.59
N LEU A 90 11.87 -12.41 -16.35
CA LEU A 90 12.32 -13.42 -15.39
C LEU A 90 11.91 -14.84 -15.81
N LEU A 91 10.73 -15.00 -16.40
CA LEU A 91 10.27 -16.29 -16.92
C LEU A 91 11.07 -16.70 -18.15
N THR A 92 11.32 -15.78 -19.09
CA THR A 92 12.13 -16.06 -20.29
C THR A 92 13.59 -16.36 -19.95
N SER A 93 14.17 -15.70 -18.93
CA SER A 93 15.54 -15.97 -18.48
C SER A 93 15.72 -17.31 -17.79
N LYS A 94 14.65 -17.92 -17.25
CA LYS A 94 14.68 -19.25 -16.62
C LYS A 94 14.49 -20.39 -17.62
N SER A 95 14.01 -20.10 -18.82
CA SER A 95 13.76 -21.08 -19.87
C SER A 95 14.94 -21.27 -20.85
N ASN A 96 16.02 -20.50 -20.67
CA ASN A 96 17.31 -20.65 -21.35
C ASN A 96 18.35 -21.24 -20.40
#